data_AF-A0AAD4KQM8-F1
#
_entry.id   AF-A0AAD4KQM8-F1
#
_cell.length_a   1.000
_cell.length_b   1.000
_cell.length_c   1.000
_cell.angle_alpha   90.00
_cell.angle_beta   90.00
_cell.angle_gamma   90.00
#
_symmetry.space_group_name_H-M   'P 1'
#
loop_
_entity.id
_entity.type
_entity.pdbx_description
1 polymer ?
#
loop_
_entity_poly.entity_id
_entity_poly.type
_entity_poly.pdbx_seq_one_letter_code
_entity_poly.pdbx_strand_id
1 'polypeptide(L)'
;MTEATRITHPDQLRELYRTRLSHFNNDASEPSSELVSQTQQVKLVLLQPLANVDILEACRDLGSRQIRNSNGLLCPISNHEYLDIQSLSKAWRQAFTKIPPIPRLIFDLVLPKEDEKSKGLFQRIYWDTAMPQEDSIGVRARNVMSLAITIATEMRMRSNVDVSFEVIYDEMEGVSLKGMALLKKQLLALSKTKISKFEDRAAGYKDQDNIE
;
A
#
# COMPACT_ATOMS: atom_id res chain seq x y z
N MET A 1 -24.73 -3.48 2.92
CA MET A 1 -23.27 -3.30 3.07
C MET A 1 -22.68 -3.26 1.67
N THR A 2 -22.05 -2.16 1.28
CA THR A 2 -21.39 -2.05 -0.03
C THR A 2 -20.12 -2.89 -0.02
N GLU A 3 -19.95 -3.75 -1.03
CA GLU A 3 -18.76 -4.61 -1.12
C GLU A 3 -17.54 -3.78 -1.56
N ALA A 4 -16.45 -3.84 -0.79
CA ALA A 4 -15.21 -3.13 -1.13
C ALA A 4 -14.54 -3.78 -2.34
N THR A 5 -14.13 -2.96 -3.31
CA THR A 5 -13.45 -3.49 -4.51
C THR A 5 -12.09 -4.04 -4.14
N ARG A 6 -11.87 -5.35 -4.33
CA ARG A 6 -10.63 -6.04 -4.01
C ARG A 6 -9.61 -5.87 -5.13
N ILE A 7 -8.45 -5.30 -4.80
CA ILE A 7 -7.33 -5.06 -5.72
C ILE A 7 -6.15 -5.90 -5.27
N THR A 8 -5.74 -6.84 -6.11
CA THR A 8 -4.63 -7.77 -5.88
C THR A 8 -3.40 -7.48 -6.73
N HIS A 9 -3.51 -6.62 -7.75
CA HIS A 9 -2.39 -6.25 -8.62
C HIS A 9 -2.37 -4.74 -8.92
N PRO A 10 -1.20 -4.08 -9.01
CA PRO A 10 -1.09 -2.66 -9.37
C PRO A 10 -1.84 -2.27 -10.64
N ASP A 11 -1.86 -3.13 -11.65
CA ASP A 11 -2.53 -2.83 -12.92
C ASP A 11 -4.06 -2.78 -12.81
N GLN A 12 -4.66 -3.50 -11.85
CA GLN A 12 -6.11 -3.46 -11.64
C GLN A 12 -6.59 -2.08 -11.19
N LEU A 13 -5.76 -1.31 -10.47
CA LEU A 13 -6.10 0.08 -10.11
C LEU A 13 -6.26 0.95 -11.35
N ARG A 14 -5.40 0.75 -12.35
CA ARG A 14 -5.45 1.52 -13.60
C ARG A 14 -6.67 1.17 -14.42
N GLU A 15 -6.96 -0.12 -14.55
CA GLU A 15 -8.13 -0.59 -15.30
C GLU A 15 -9.44 -0.20 -14.62
N LEU A 16 -9.54 -0.29 -13.29
CA LEU A 16 -10.69 0.20 -12.54
C LEU A 16 -10.98 1.68 -12.84
N TYR A 17 -9.93 2.51 -12.86
CA TYR A 17 -10.07 3.92 -13.19
C TYR A 17 -10.41 4.17 -14.66
N ARG A 18 -9.81 3.40 -15.59
CA ARG A 18 -10.09 3.49 -17.03
C ARG A 18 -11.55 3.18 -17.33
N THR A 19 -12.07 2.06 -16.82
CA THR A 19 -13.46 1.64 -16.98
C THR A 19 -14.42 2.70 -16.44
N ARG A 20 -14.09 3.30 -15.29
CA ARG A 20 -14.87 4.40 -14.71
C ARG A 20 -14.93 5.62 -15.62
N LEU A 21 -13.78 6.06 -16.16
CA LEU A 21 -13.74 7.19 -17.09
C LEU A 21 -14.55 6.93 -18.36
N SER A 22 -14.54 5.70 -18.89
CA SER A 22 -15.36 5.36 -20.06
C SER A 22 -16.86 5.39 -19.77
N HIS A 23 -17.31 5.00 -18.57
CA HIS A 23 -18.73 5.13 -18.20
C HIS A 23 -19.18 6.58 -18.09
N PHE A 24 -18.34 7.47 -17.56
CA PHE A 24 -18.66 8.91 -17.51
C PHE A 24 -18.76 9.57 -18.90
N ASN A 25 -18.11 9.01 -19.91
CA ASN A 25 -18.15 9.56 -21.27
C ASN A 25 -19.33 9.05 -22.11
N ASN A 26 -19.98 7.95 -21.69
CA ASN A 26 -21.01 7.28 -22.50
C ASN A 26 -22.45 7.53 -22.03
N ASP A 27 -22.67 8.05 -20.81
CA ASP A 27 -24.01 8.19 -20.25
C ASP A 27 -24.46 9.66 -20.09
N ALA A 28 -25.21 10.14 -21.09
CA ALA A 28 -26.17 11.24 -20.95
C ALA A 28 -27.54 10.75 -20.42
N SER A 29 -27.57 9.58 -19.77
CA SER A 29 -28.79 8.96 -19.24
C SER A 29 -28.48 8.36 -17.87
N GLU A 30 -29.31 8.75 -16.90
CA GLU A 30 -29.29 8.51 -15.44
C GLU A 30 -28.18 7.62 -14.85
N PRO A 31 -27.42 8.11 -13.84
CA PRO A 31 -26.38 7.32 -13.19
C PRO A 31 -26.99 6.16 -12.41
N SER A 32 -26.75 4.92 -12.89
CA SER A 32 -26.99 3.72 -12.10
C SER A 32 -26.23 3.80 -10.77
N SER A 33 -26.99 3.93 -9.68
CA SER A 33 -26.50 4.20 -8.32
C SER A 33 -25.62 3.09 -7.73
N GLU A 34 -25.53 1.94 -8.40
CA GLU A 34 -24.68 0.82 -7.97
C GLU A 34 -23.17 1.07 -8.20
N LEU A 35 -22.78 1.73 -9.30
CA LEU A 35 -21.37 1.97 -9.65
C LEU A 35 -20.72 3.11 -8.86
N VAL A 36 -21.49 4.15 -8.50
CA VAL A 36 -21.02 5.25 -7.64
C VAL A 36 -20.67 4.74 -6.24
N SER A 37 -21.35 3.69 -5.79
CA SER A 37 -21.14 3.08 -4.47
C SER A 37 -19.91 2.17 -4.40
N GLN A 38 -19.57 1.47 -5.50
CA GLN A 38 -18.45 0.51 -5.55
C GLN A 38 -17.06 1.15 -5.43
N THR A 39 -16.92 2.44 -5.74
CA THR A 39 -15.63 3.17 -5.68
C THR A 39 -15.37 3.92 -4.39
N GLN A 40 -16.30 3.88 -3.42
CA GLN A 40 -16.08 4.52 -2.12
C GLN A 40 -15.04 3.76 -1.28
N GLN A 41 -14.90 2.45 -1.49
CA GLN A 41 -14.06 1.60 -0.66
C GLN A 41 -13.25 0.61 -1.50
N VAL A 42 -11.93 0.69 -1.37
CA VAL A 42 -10.99 -0.21 -2.04
C VAL A 42 -10.25 -1.02 -0.98
N LYS A 43 -10.20 -2.34 -1.17
CA LYS A 43 -9.38 -3.26 -0.39
C LYS A 43 -8.15 -3.64 -1.19
N LEU A 44 -7.01 -3.10 -0.78
CA LEU A 44 -5.71 -3.30 -1.39
C LEU A 44 -5.02 -4.50 -0.74
N VAL A 45 -4.96 -5.63 -1.44
CA VAL A 45 -4.25 -6.84 -1.01
C VAL A 45 -2.78 -6.68 -1.35
N LEU A 46 -2.07 -6.00 -0.46
CA LEU A 46 -0.79 -5.35 -0.75
C LEU A 46 0.31 -6.33 -1.16
N LEU A 47 0.30 -7.52 -0.56
CA LEU A 47 1.31 -8.56 -0.74
C LEU A 47 0.91 -9.66 -1.72
N GLN A 48 -0.33 -9.66 -2.22
CA GLN A 48 -0.79 -10.67 -3.19
C GLN A 48 0.08 -10.74 -4.47
N PRO A 49 0.66 -9.64 -5.00
CA PRO A 49 1.55 -9.73 -6.15
C PRO A 49 2.75 -10.65 -5.94
N LEU A 50 3.19 -10.87 -4.71
CA LEU A 50 4.30 -11.78 -4.40
C LEU A 50 3.95 -13.26 -4.61
N ALA A 51 2.67 -13.60 -4.85
CA ALA A 51 2.28 -14.94 -5.30
C ALA A 51 2.71 -15.24 -6.75
N ASN A 52 2.97 -14.19 -7.54
CA ASN A 52 3.49 -14.33 -8.90
C ASN A 52 5.00 -14.54 -8.86
N VAL A 53 5.48 -15.56 -9.58
CA VAL A 53 6.89 -15.95 -9.60
C VAL A 53 7.80 -14.83 -10.10
N ASP A 54 7.43 -14.11 -11.16
CA ASP A 54 8.25 -13.04 -11.73
C ASP A 54 8.40 -11.87 -10.75
N ILE A 55 7.33 -11.51 -10.06
CA ILE A 55 7.34 -10.43 -9.05
C ILE A 55 8.12 -10.86 -7.82
N LEU A 56 7.98 -12.13 -7.40
CA LEU A 56 8.73 -12.68 -6.29
C LEU A 56 10.24 -12.65 -6.58
N GLU A 57 10.65 -13.19 -7.73
CA GLU A 57 12.05 -13.20 -8.18
C GLU A 57 12.63 -11.78 -8.28
N ALA A 58 11.85 -10.81 -8.77
CA ALA A 58 12.27 -9.40 -8.80
C ALA A 58 12.41 -8.74 -7.41
N CYS A 59 11.89 -9.38 -6.35
CA CYS A 59 12.04 -8.94 -4.96
C CYS A 59 13.04 -9.79 -4.17
N ARG A 60 13.67 -10.80 -4.78
CA ARG A 60 14.67 -11.64 -4.09
C ARG A 60 15.96 -10.87 -3.88
N ASP A 61 16.49 -10.98 -2.68
CA ASP A 61 17.80 -10.43 -2.31
C ASP A 61 18.63 -11.54 -1.69
N LEU A 62 19.41 -12.25 -2.52
CA LEU A 62 20.33 -13.30 -2.04
C LEU A 62 21.42 -12.73 -1.12
N GLY A 63 21.72 -11.43 -1.22
CA GLY A 63 22.65 -10.73 -0.33
C GLY A 63 22.13 -10.63 1.10
N SER A 64 20.81 -10.66 1.29
CA SER A 64 20.18 -10.62 2.61
C SER A 64 20.52 -11.83 3.49
N ARG A 65 20.91 -12.97 2.88
CA ARG A 65 21.35 -14.17 3.60
C ARG A 65 22.72 -14.01 4.25
N GLN A 66 23.49 -12.99 3.86
CA GLN A 66 24.83 -12.78 4.40
C GLN A 66 24.75 -12.06 5.75
N ILE A 67 25.08 -12.76 6.83
CA ILE A 67 25.27 -12.12 8.13
C ILE A 67 26.70 -11.59 8.17
N ARG A 68 26.88 -10.28 8.38
CA ARG A 68 28.19 -9.72 8.73
C ARG A 68 28.36 -9.85 10.23
N ASN A 69 29.45 -10.47 10.69
CA ASN A 69 29.78 -10.43 12.10
C ASN A 69 30.30 -9.04 12.50
N SER A 70 30.40 -8.82 13.80
CA SER A 70 30.92 -7.58 14.42
C SER A 70 32.35 -7.23 13.98
N ASN A 71 33.09 -8.18 13.41
CA ASN A 71 34.45 -7.99 12.90
C ASN A 71 34.49 -7.72 11.38
N GLY A 72 33.34 -7.56 10.72
CA GLY A 72 33.24 -7.32 9.27
C GLY A 72 33.49 -8.55 8.39
N LEU A 73 33.74 -9.72 8.99
CA LEU A 73 33.88 -11.00 8.30
C LEU A 73 32.48 -11.58 8.00
N LEU A 74 32.36 -12.21 6.82
CA LEU A 74 31.14 -12.90 6.42
C LEU A 74 30.94 -14.14 7.32
N CYS A 75 29.83 -14.18 8.06
CA CYS A 75 29.37 -15.36 8.76
C CYS A 75 28.73 -16.36 7.79
N PRO A 76 28.51 -17.62 8.21
CA PRO A 76 27.78 -18.60 7.41
C PRO A 76 26.44 -18.02 6.91
N ILE A 77 26.10 -18.42 5.69
CA ILE A 77 24.87 -18.04 4.98
C ILE A 77 23.68 -18.38 5.88
N SER A 78 22.86 -17.38 6.19
CA SER A 78 21.58 -17.59 6.85
C SER A 78 20.66 -18.36 5.91
N ASN A 79 19.92 -19.34 6.45
CA ASN A 79 18.82 -20.01 5.74
C ASN A 79 17.66 -19.03 5.45
N HIS A 80 17.69 -17.83 6.02
CA HIS A 80 16.65 -16.82 5.88
C HIS A 80 17.01 -15.83 4.79
N GLU A 81 16.21 -15.84 3.73
CA GLU A 81 16.25 -14.81 2.69
C GLU A 81 15.17 -13.76 3.00
N TYR A 82 15.55 -12.49 3.06
CA TYR A 82 14.60 -11.39 3.19
C TYR A 82 14.33 -10.76 1.83
N LEU A 83 13.05 -10.60 1.49
CA LEU A 83 12.62 -9.92 0.28
C LEU A 83 12.92 -8.41 0.36
N ASP A 84 13.51 -7.89 -0.71
CA ASP A 84 13.52 -6.45 -0.99
C ASP A 84 12.28 -6.06 -1.78
N ILE A 85 11.26 -5.59 -1.07
CA ILE A 85 10.00 -5.17 -1.67
C ILE A 85 10.04 -3.78 -2.32
N GLN A 86 11.21 -3.18 -2.57
CA GLN A 86 11.31 -1.89 -3.28
C GLN A 86 10.67 -1.94 -4.67
N SER A 87 10.87 -3.02 -5.42
CA SER A 87 10.26 -3.23 -6.75
C SER A 87 8.73 -3.19 -6.66
N LEU A 88 8.16 -3.91 -5.69
CA LEU A 88 6.72 -3.93 -5.43
C LEU A 88 6.20 -2.56 -4.94
N SER A 89 6.93 -1.91 -4.04
CA SER A 89 6.64 -0.57 -3.54
C SER A 89 6.53 0.44 -4.68
N LYS A 90 7.51 0.42 -5.59
CA LYS A 90 7.52 1.27 -6.79
C LYS A 90 6.31 1.01 -7.68
N ALA A 91 5.98 -0.26 -7.94
CA ALA A 91 4.84 -0.63 -8.78
C ALA A 91 3.51 -0.11 -8.21
N TRP A 92 3.27 -0.30 -6.91
CA TRP A 92 2.07 0.23 -6.25
C TRP A 92 2.00 1.75 -6.31
N ARG A 93 3.08 2.46 -5.96
CA ARG A 93 3.11 3.94 -6.01
C ARG A 93 2.89 4.47 -7.43
N GLN A 94 3.45 3.81 -8.45
CA GLN A 94 3.22 4.15 -9.85
C GLN A 94 1.79 3.85 -10.34
N ALA A 95 1.06 2.95 -9.68
CA ALA A 95 -0.36 2.75 -9.94
C ALA A 95 -1.19 3.86 -9.28
N PHE A 96 -0.90 4.17 -8.01
CA PHE A 96 -1.63 5.17 -7.25
C PHE A 96 -1.46 6.60 -7.78
N THR A 97 -0.29 6.96 -8.30
CA THR A 97 -0.04 8.29 -8.92
C THR A 97 -0.97 8.60 -10.09
N LYS A 98 -1.52 7.59 -10.77
CA LYS A 98 -2.36 7.74 -11.97
C LYS A 98 -3.86 7.77 -11.70
N ILE A 99 -4.29 7.57 -10.45
CA ILE A 99 -5.71 7.53 -10.08
C ILE A 99 -6.06 8.66 -9.11
N PRO A 100 -7.30 9.15 -9.07
CA PRO A 100 -7.74 10.11 -8.07
C PRO A 100 -7.67 9.49 -6.65
N PRO A 101 -7.59 10.32 -5.60
CA PRO A 101 -7.61 9.85 -4.23
C PRO A 101 -8.85 8.99 -3.92
N ILE A 102 -8.64 7.88 -3.21
CA ILE A 102 -9.69 6.95 -2.82
C ILE A 102 -10.21 7.36 -1.43
N PRO A 103 -11.52 7.59 -1.24
CA PRO A 103 -12.07 8.00 0.05
C PRO A 103 -11.86 6.99 1.18
N ARG A 104 -12.02 5.69 0.92
CA ARG A 104 -11.77 4.64 1.93
C ARG A 104 -10.84 3.58 1.36
N LEU A 105 -9.67 3.42 1.99
CA LEU A 105 -8.65 2.46 1.58
C LEU A 105 -8.35 1.49 2.72
N ILE A 106 -8.61 0.21 2.49
CA ILE A 106 -8.26 -0.88 3.41
C ILE A 106 -6.98 -1.53 2.91
N PHE A 107 -5.94 -1.56 3.74
CA PHE A 107 -4.72 -2.32 3.49
C PHE A 107 -4.91 -3.75 4.01
N ASP A 108 -5.09 -4.71 3.10
CA ASP A 108 -5.07 -6.13 3.40
C ASP A 108 -3.62 -6.62 3.30
N LEU A 109 -3.02 -6.92 4.46
CA LEU A 109 -1.63 -7.32 4.61
C LEU A 109 -1.46 -8.82 4.77
N VAL A 110 -2.52 -9.62 4.62
CA VAL A 110 -2.44 -11.08 4.69
C VAL A 110 -1.42 -11.59 3.66
N LEU A 111 -0.55 -12.51 4.07
CA LEU A 111 0.45 -13.08 3.19
C LEU A 111 -0.23 -13.85 2.04
N PRO A 112 0.37 -13.84 0.84
CA PRO A 112 -0.17 -14.64 -0.25
C PRO A 112 -0.23 -16.11 0.16
N LYS A 113 -1.31 -16.77 -0.22
CA LYS A 113 -1.52 -18.21 -0.01
C LYS A 113 -1.45 -18.90 -1.37
N GLU A 114 -1.03 -20.15 -1.37
CA GLU A 114 -1.05 -20.98 -2.57
C GLU A 114 -2.48 -21.00 -3.14
N ASP A 115 -2.61 -20.70 -4.43
CA ASP A 115 -3.87 -20.79 -5.15
C ASP A 115 -3.83 -21.95 -6.15
N GLU A 116 -5.00 -22.34 -6.68
CA GLU A 116 -5.05 -23.45 -7.64
C GLU A 116 -4.26 -23.20 -8.92
N LYS A 117 -4.01 -21.93 -9.26
CA LYS A 117 -3.30 -21.51 -10.48
C LYS A 117 -1.78 -21.54 -10.31
N SER A 118 -1.30 -21.53 -9.08
CA SER A 118 0.12 -21.49 -8.70
C SER A 118 0.60 -22.79 -8.03
N LYS A 119 -0.24 -23.84 -8.05
CA LYS A 119 0.09 -25.18 -7.52
C LYS A 119 1.46 -25.65 -8.04
N GLY A 120 2.39 -25.85 -7.10
CA GLY A 120 3.75 -26.34 -7.37
C GLY A 120 4.79 -25.29 -7.81
N LEU A 121 4.38 -24.04 -8.09
CA LEU A 121 5.29 -22.92 -8.36
C LEU A 121 5.29 -21.87 -7.23
N PHE A 122 4.28 -21.93 -6.36
CA PHE A 122 4.15 -21.01 -5.23
C PHE A 122 5.25 -21.26 -4.20
N GLN A 123 6.04 -20.24 -3.92
CA GLN A 123 6.99 -20.25 -2.81
C GLN A 123 6.39 -19.56 -1.60
N ARG A 124 6.34 -20.26 -0.47
CA ARG A 124 5.75 -19.74 0.75
C ARG A 124 6.60 -18.61 1.34
N ILE A 125 5.91 -17.51 1.67
CA ILE A 125 6.50 -16.33 2.29
C ILE A 125 6.08 -16.30 3.76
N TYR A 126 6.98 -15.83 4.62
CA TYR A 126 6.78 -15.72 6.05
C TYR A 126 6.97 -14.27 6.52
N TRP A 127 6.36 -13.91 7.64
CA TRP A 127 6.77 -12.70 8.36
C TRP A 127 8.13 -12.91 9.01
N ASP A 128 8.92 -11.85 9.14
CA ASP A 128 10.25 -11.86 9.76
C ASP A 128 10.27 -12.40 11.20
N THR A 129 9.14 -12.35 11.91
CA THR A 129 8.96 -12.87 13.27
C THR A 129 8.52 -14.34 13.34
N ALA A 130 8.22 -14.96 12.20
CA ALA A 130 7.66 -16.32 12.13
C ALA A 130 8.35 -17.20 11.09
N MET A 131 9.58 -16.85 10.71
CA MET A 131 10.37 -17.66 9.79
C MET A 131 10.80 -18.98 10.46
N PRO A 132 10.64 -20.12 9.77
CA PRO A 132 11.10 -21.42 10.26
C PRO A 132 12.64 -21.52 10.20
N GLN A 133 13.24 -22.56 10.78
CA GLN A 133 14.72 -22.68 10.81
C GLN A 133 15.31 -23.15 9.47
N GLU A 134 14.49 -23.80 8.65
CA GLU A 134 14.82 -24.24 7.31
C GLU A 134 14.91 -23.05 6.33
N ASP A 135 15.39 -23.36 5.12
CA ASP A 135 15.44 -22.40 4.01
C ASP A 135 14.07 -21.75 3.80
N SER A 136 14.00 -20.45 4.04
CA SER A 136 12.74 -19.72 4.03
C SER A 136 12.89 -18.30 3.51
N ILE A 137 11.82 -17.83 2.87
CA ILE A 137 11.71 -16.48 2.35
C ILE A 137 10.81 -15.67 3.28
N GLY A 138 11.37 -14.58 3.79
CA GLY A 138 10.72 -13.69 4.73
C GLY A 138 10.45 -12.31 4.16
N VAL A 139 9.37 -11.68 4.58
CA VAL A 139 9.14 -10.25 4.39
C VAL A 139 9.23 -9.54 5.74
N ARG A 140 9.99 -8.44 5.78
CA ARG A 140 10.12 -7.65 7.01
C ARG A 140 8.86 -6.82 7.23
N ALA A 141 8.21 -6.99 8.38
CA ALA A 141 7.02 -6.23 8.74
C ALA A 141 7.24 -4.72 8.61
N ARG A 142 8.43 -4.22 8.98
CA ARG A 142 8.80 -2.80 8.87
C ARG A 142 8.70 -2.26 7.43
N ASN A 143 9.09 -3.05 6.44
CA ASN A 143 9.11 -2.63 5.04
C ASN A 143 7.67 -2.53 4.52
N VAL A 144 6.83 -3.52 4.87
CA VAL A 144 5.41 -3.54 4.50
C VAL A 144 4.64 -2.38 5.15
N MET A 145 4.88 -2.13 6.44
CA MET A 145 4.29 -0.99 7.15
C MET A 145 4.70 0.34 6.50
N SER A 146 5.98 0.50 6.18
CA SER A 146 6.48 1.70 5.50
C SER A 146 5.81 1.94 4.14
N LEU A 147 5.59 0.88 3.35
CA LEU A 147 4.86 0.96 2.10
C LEU A 147 3.40 1.41 2.31
N ALA A 148 2.68 0.78 3.24
CA ALA A 148 1.29 1.16 3.55
C ALA A 148 1.18 2.63 3.99
N ILE A 149 2.08 3.08 4.87
CA ILE A 149 2.14 4.47 5.33
C ILE A 149 2.45 5.41 4.18
N THR A 150 3.38 5.05 3.29
CA THR A 150 3.75 5.87 2.13
C THR A 150 2.55 6.07 1.20
N ILE A 151 1.85 5.00 0.84
CA ILE A 151 0.65 5.08 0.00
C ILE A 151 -0.43 5.92 0.70
N ALA A 152 -0.70 5.69 1.97
CA ALA A 152 -1.70 6.45 2.73
C ALA A 152 -1.35 7.95 2.80
N THR A 153 -0.07 8.26 3.01
CA THR A 153 0.43 9.64 3.06
C THR A 153 0.28 10.33 1.71
N GLU A 154 0.73 9.70 0.62
CA GLU A 154 0.58 10.22 -0.74
C GLU A 154 -0.90 10.45 -1.10
N MET A 155 -1.78 9.52 -0.73
CA MET A 155 -3.22 9.66 -0.93
C MET A 155 -3.79 10.82 -0.12
N ARG A 156 -3.39 10.98 1.15
CA ARG A 156 -3.87 12.09 1.97
C ARG A 156 -3.44 13.42 1.40
N MET A 157 -2.16 13.57 1.04
CA MET A 157 -1.61 14.80 0.48
C MET A 157 -2.30 15.25 -0.80
N ARG A 158 -2.77 14.31 -1.62
CA ARG A 158 -3.46 14.58 -2.88
C ARG A 158 -4.97 14.79 -2.71
N SER A 159 -5.52 14.50 -1.54
CA SER A 159 -6.96 14.55 -1.29
C SER A 159 -7.39 15.85 -0.63
N ASN A 160 -8.35 16.54 -1.27
CA ASN A 160 -9.08 17.65 -0.66
C ASN A 160 -10.32 17.19 0.12
N VAL A 161 -10.63 15.89 0.09
CA VAL A 161 -11.74 15.27 0.80
C VAL A 161 -11.24 14.41 1.95
N ASP A 162 -12.12 14.09 2.89
CA ASP A 162 -11.80 13.17 3.96
C ASP A 162 -11.48 11.77 3.39
N VAL A 163 -10.35 11.23 3.82
CA VAL A 163 -9.91 9.88 3.50
C VAL A 163 -9.78 9.08 4.78
N SER A 164 -10.19 7.83 4.75
CA SER A 164 -10.06 6.90 5.86
C SER A 164 -9.20 5.70 5.48
N PHE A 165 -8.32 5.31 6.38
CA PHE A 165 -7.41 4.18 6.20
C PHE A 165 -7.67 3.10 7.24
N GLU A 166 -7.75 1.85 6.79
CA GLU A 166 -7.94 0.67 7.63
C GLU A 166 -6.87 -0.38 7.32
N VAL A 167 -6.66 -1.34 8.21
CA VAL A 167 -5.71 -2.44 7.99
C VAL A 167 -6.27 -3.77 8.48
N ILE A 168 -6.08 -4.80 7.65
CA ILE A 168 -6.41 -6.19 7.91
C ILE A 168 -5.11 -7.00 7.87
N TYR A 169 -4.94 -7.91 8.82
CA TYR A 169 -3.83 -8.86 8.87
C TYR A 169 -4.31 -10.14 9.59
N ASP A 170 -3.63 -11.25 9.35
CA ASP A 170 -3.90 -12.53 10.01
C ASP A 170 -2.88 -12.74 11.14
N GLU A 171 -3.37 -12.79 12.38
CA GLU A 171 -2.52 -12.95 13.58
C GLU A 171 -1.84 -14.32 13.60
N MET A 172 -2.43 -15.33 12.95
CA MET A 172 -1.90 -16.69 12.88
C MET A 172 -0.70 -16.80 11.95
N GLU A 173 -0.46 -15.81 11.09
CA GLU A 173 0.73 -15.76 10.24
C GLU A 173 1.98 -15.32 11.02
N GLY A 174 1.82 -14.94 12.30
CA GLY A 174 2.93 -14.61 13.18
C GLY A 174 3.51 -13.22 12.94
N VAL A 175 2.69 -12.28 12.43
CA VAL A 175 3.03 -10.86 12.30
C VAL A 175 3.17 -10.18 13.67
N SER A 176 4.05 -9.18 13.78
CA SER A 176 4.20 -8.40 15.02
C SER A 176 2.92 -7.61 15.38
N LEU A 177 2.17 -8.07 16.38
CA LEU A 177 0.96 -7.39 16.87
C LEU A 177 1.22 -5.95 17.33
N LYS A 178 2.37 -5.72 18.00
CA LYS A 178 2.79 -4.37 18.42
C LYS A 178 3.05 -3.47 17.20
N GLY A 179 3.70 -4.00 16.16
CA GLY A 179 3.92 -3.29 14.90
C GLY A 179 2.59 -2.93 14.21
N MET A 180 1.68 -3.90 14.10
CA MET A 180 0.36 -3.68 13.50
C MET A 180 -0.51 -2.69 14.28
N ALA A 181 -0.45 -2.71 15.61
CA ALA A 181 -1.11 -1.71 16.46
C ALA A 181 -0.53 -0.29 16.24
N LEU A 182 0.78 -0.17 16.03
CA LEU A 182 1.42 1.10 15.68
C LEU A 182 0.97 1.58 14.30
N LEU A 183 0.94 0.70 13.30
CA LEU A 183 0.46 1.01 11.96
C LEU A 183 -1.00 1.51 11.99
N LYS A 184 -1.90 0.80 12.70
CA LYS A 184 -3.29 1.22 12.92
C LYS A 184 -3.38 2.65 13.46
N LYS A 185 -2.58 2.98 14.47
CA LYS A 185 -2.55 4.32 15.08
C LYS A 185 -2.06 5.39 14.08
N GLN A 186 -1.02 5.10 13.29
CA GLN A 186 -0.50 6.03 12.30
C GLN A 186 -1.50 6.29 11.17
N LEU A 187 -2.14 5.24 10.64
CA LEU A 187 -3.19 5.37 9.63
C LEU A 187 -4.41 6.16 10.13
N LEU A 188 -4.80 5.95 11.39
CA LEU A 188 -5.86 6.72 12.02
C LEU A 188 -5.49 8.21 12.17
N ALA A 189 -4.24 8.52 12.52
CA ALA A 189 -3.76 9.90 12.61
C ALA A 189 -3.76 10.59 11.23
N LEU A 190 -3.32 9.90 10.17
CA LEU A 190 -3.35 10.41 8.80
C LEU A 190 -4.79 10.72 8.34
N SER A 191 -5.75 9.86 8.69
CA SER A 191 -7.17 10.06 8.35
C SER A 191 -7.75 11.35 8.96
N LYS A 192 -7.25 11.77 10.13
CA LYS A 192 -7.73 12.96 10.85
C LYS A 192 -7.05 14.28 10.46
N THR A 193 -5.94 14.20 9.72
CA THR A 193 -5.10 15.36 9.44
C THR A 193 -5.78 16.23 8.38
N LYS A 194 -6.48 17.32 8.74
CA LYS A 194 -7.05 18.26 7.75
C LYS A 194 -5.94 19.04 7.07
N ILE A 195 -5.92 19.05 5.73
CA ILE A 195 -5.09 19.98 4.97
C ILE A 195 -5.80 21.34 5.07
N SER A 196 -5.32 22.21 5.96
CA SER A 196 -5.70 23.62 5.90
C SER A 196 -5.17 24.16 4.58
N LYS A 197 -6.08 24.51 3.66
CA LYS A 197 -5.69 25.31 2.50
C LYS A 197 -4.98 26.55 3.04
N PHE A 198 -3.75 26.79 2.60
CA PHE A 198 -3.15 28.11 2.72
C PHE A 198 -4.08 29.06 1.96
N GLU A 199 -4.91 29.79 2.70
CA GLU A 199 -5.59 30.95 2.15
C GLU A 199 -4.53 31.99 1.79
N ASP A 200 -4.58 32.44 0.54
CA ASP A 200 -3.78 33.50 -0.03
C ASP A 200 -3.72 34.73 0.91
N ARG A 201 -2.57 34.93 1.57
CA ARG A 201 -2.18 36.27 2.05
C ARG A 201 -1.59 37.06 0.89
N ALA A 202 -2.43 37.36 -0.08
CA ALA A 202 -2.23 38.48 -1.01
C ALA A 202 -3.34 39.50 -0.76
N ALA A 203 -3.37 40.06 0.46
CA ALA A 203 -4.26 41.14 0.83
C ALA A 203 -3.43 42.39 1.17
N GLY A 204 -3.33 43.29 0.19
CA GLY A 204 -3.40 44.74 0.39
C GLY A 204 -2.15 45.46 0.92
N TYR A 205 -1.20 45.76 0.03
CA TYR A 205 -0.56 47.07 0.07
C TYR A 205 -1.50 48.06 -0.63
N LYS A 206 -2.31 48.76 0.14
CA LYS A 206 -2.87 50.05 -0.29
C LYS A 206 -1.94 51.11 0.28
N ASP A 207 -1.15 51.74 -0.58
CA ASP A 207 -0.52 53.02 -0.27
C ASP A 207 -1.63 54.02 0.05
N GLN A 208 -1.62 54.46 1.30
CA GLN A 208 -2.26 55.68 1.76
C GLN A 208 -1.13 56.57 2.28
N ASP A 209 -0.41 57.21 1.36
CA ASP A 209 0.33 58.43 1.68
C ASP A 209 -0.44 59.60 1.12
N ASN A 210 -1.09 60.31 2.04
CA ASN A 210 -1.74 61.58 1.81
C ASN A 210 -1.67 62.36 3.13
N ILE A 211 -0.55 63.02 3.40
CA ILE A 211 -0.48 64.14 4.37
C ILE A 211 0.54 65.17 3.85
N GLU A 212 -0.03 66.36 3.55
CA GLU A 212 0.51 67.73 3.43
C GLU A 212 1.64 68.07 2.46
#